data_AF-A0A963UK27-F1
#
_entry.id   AF-A0A963UK27-F1
#
_cell.length_a   1.000
_cell.length_b   1.000
_cell.length_c   1.000
_cell.angle_alpha   90.00
_cell.angle_beta   90.00
_cell.angle_gamma   90.00
#
_symmetry.space_group_name_H-M   'P 1'
#
loop_
_entity.id
_entity.type
_entity.pdbx_description
1 polymer ?
#
loop_
_entity_poly.entity_id
_entity_poly.type
_entity_poly.pdbx_seq_one_letter_code
_entity_poly.pdbx_strand_id
1 'polypeptide(L)' 'RVLMCGTCMDARGLAEGDMMEGVSRSTMDELAQTTLAADKVLVF' A
#
# COMPACT_ATOMS: atom_id res chain seq x y z
N ARG A 1 -4.23 -3.65 8.48
CA ARG A 1 -4.60 -2.80 7.32
C ARG A 1 -3.89 -3.38 6.10
N VAL A 2 -4.53 -3.39 4.93
CA VAL A 2 -3.87 -3.78 3.67
C VAL A 2 -3.81 -2.53 2.79
N LEU A 3 -2.60 -2.13 2.42
CA LEU A 3 -2.32 -0.88 1.73
C LEU A 3 -1.69 -1.19 0.37
N MET A 4 -2.30 -0.70 -0.71
CA MET A 4 -1.77 -0.80 -2.06
C MET A 4 -1.12 0.52 -2.47
N CYS A 5 0.18 0.50 -2.76
CA CYS A 5 0.88 1.70 -3.19
C CYS A 5 0.31 2.22 -4.52
N GLY A 6 -0.18 3.46 -4.53
CA GLY A 6 -0.87 4.06 -5.66
C GLY A 6 -0.02 4.15 -6.92
N THR A 7 1.25 4.57 -6.82
CA THR A 7 2.15 4.64 -7.99
C THR A 7 2.44 3.26 -8.57
N CYS A 8 2.49 2.22 -7.73
CA CYS A 8 2.62 0.84 -8.17
C CYS A 8 1.34 0.30 -8.82
N MET A 9 0.16 0.76 -8.39
CA MET A 9 -1.11 0.45 -9.05
C MET A 9 -1.16 1.10 -10.43
N ASP A 10 -0.84 2.39 -10.52
CA ASP A 10 -0.84 3.15 -11.78
C ASP A 10 0.11 2.51 -12.81
N ALA A 11 1.33 2.15 -12.39
CA ALA A 11 2.31 1.49 -13.25
C ALA A 11 1.85 0.11 -13.77
N ARG A 12 0.91 -0.53 -13.08
CA ARG A 12 0.34 -1.83 -13.44
C ARG A 12 -1.04 -1.73 -14.09
N GLY A 13 -1.58 -0.50 -14.25
CA GLY A 13 -2.90 -0.26 -14.81
C GLY A 13 -4.06 -0.75 -13.92
N LEU A 14 -3.85 -0.80 -12.60
CA LEU A 14 -4.88 -1.21 -11.63
C LEU A 14 -5.70 0.00 -11.17
N ALA A 15 -7.02 -0.12 -11.23
CA ALA A 15 -7.97 0.87 -10.73
C ALA A 15 -8.52 0.48 -9.35
N GLU A 16 -9.23 1.40 -8.69
CA GLU A 16 -9.87 1.11 -7.39
C GLU A 16 -10.91 -0.01 -7.49
N GLY A 17 -11.56 -0.17 -8.65
CA GLY A 17 -12.52 -1.26 -8.90
C GLY A 17 -11.89 -2.65 -8.97
N ASP A 18 -10.56 -2.73 -9.14
CA ASP A 18 -9.83 -4.00 -9.15
C ASP A 18 -9.41 -4.45 -7.73
N MET A 19 -9.70 -3.63 -6.71
CA MET A 19 -9.30 -3.89 -5.34
C MET A 19 -10.28 -4.82 -4.61
N MET A 20 -9.73 -5.68 -3.75
CA MET A 20 -10.54 -6.48 -2.83
C MET A 20 -11.13 -5.60 -1.72
N GLU A 21 -12.24 -6.06 -1.15
CA GLU A 21 -12.84 -5.42 0.03
C GLU A 21 -11.85 -5.34 1.20
N GLY A 22 -11.83 -4.20 1.89
CA GLY A 22 -10.94 -3.96 3.04
C GLY A 22 -9.52 -3.54 2.69
N VAL A 23 -9.20 -3.36 1.40
CA VAL A 23 -7.92 -2.80 0.93
C VAL A 23 -8.07 -1.31 0.67
N SER A 24 -7.02 -0.52 0.96
CA SER A 24 -7.01 0.92 0.68
C SER A 24 -5.85 1.31 -0.23
N ARG A 25 -6.10 2.21 -1.17
CA ARG A 25 -5.05 2.85 -1.97
C ARG A 25 -4.25 3.77 -1.06
N SER A 26 -2.93 3.71 -1.17
CA SER A 26 -1.98 4.32 -0.25
C SER A 26 -0.83 4.99 -1.00
N THR A 27 0.12 5.56 -0.27
CA THR A 27 1.30 6.25 -0.78
C THR A 27 2.59 5.67 -0.20
N MET A 28 3.73 5.97 -0.83
CA MET A 28 5.03 5.64 -0.26
C MET A 28 5.28 6.35 1.08
N ASP A 29 4.71 7.55 1.28
CA ASP A 29 4.80 8.27 2.56
C ASP A 29 4.08 7.51 3.68
N GLU A 30 2.90 6.94 3.41
CA GLU A 30 2.20 6.13 4.41
C GLU A 30 2.95 4.82 4.73
N LEU A 31 3.60 4.21 3.73
CA LEU A 31 4.53 3.09 3.97
C LEU A 31 5.70 3.51 4.88
N ALA A 32 6.28 4.70 4.65
CA ALA A 32 7.36 5.21 5.47
C ALA A 32 6.90 5.44 6.92
N GLN A 33 5.74 6.06 7.12
CA GLN A 33 5.18 6.30 8.46
C GLN A 33 4.86 5.00 9.19
N THR A 34 4.24 4.04 8.51
CA THR A 34 3.94 2.72 9.10
C THR A 34 5.20 1.93 9.43
N THR A 35 6.24 2.07 8.62
CA THR A 35 7.57 1.49 8.89
C THR A 35 8.22 2.12 10.11
N LEU A 36 8.21 3.45 10.23
CA LEU A 36 8.77 4.16 11.39
C LEU A 36 8.05 3.82 12.70
N ALA A 37 6.74 3.58 12.63
CA ALA A 37 5.93 3.22 13.78
C ALA A 37 6.03 1.74 14.18
N ALA A 38 6.62 0.88 13.34
CA ALA A 38 6.71 -0.55 13.60
C ALA A 38 8.01 -0.91 14.33
N ASP A 39 7.93 -1.84 15.30
CA ASP A 39 9.13 -2.37 15.96
C ASP A 39 10.02 -3.19 15.00
N LYS A 40 9.41 -3.81 13.99
CA LYS A 40 10.07 -4.66 12.97
C LYS A 40 9.32 -4.59 11.65
N VAL A 41 10.08 -4.76 10.56
CA VAL A 41 9.55 -4.89 9.20
C VAL A 41 10.07 -6.17 8.57
N LEU A 42 9.18 -6.92 7.92
CA LEU A 42 9.50 -8.13 7.16
C LEU A 42 9.23 -7.85 5.68
N VAL A 43 10.16 -8.22 4.81
CA VAL A 43 10.06 -8.03 3.35
C VAL A 43 10.10 -9.40 2.68
N PHE A 44 9.22 -9.61 1.70
CA PHE A 44 9.01 -10.87 0.97
C PHE A 44 9.21 -10.69 -0.52
#